data_AF-A0A8S9DYQ0-F1
#
_entry.id   AF-A0A8S9DYQ0-F1
#
_cell.length_a   1.000
_cell.length_b   1.000
_cell.length_c   1.000
_cell.angle_alpha   90.00
_cell.angle_beta   90.00
_cell.angle_gamma   90.00
#
_symmetry.space_group_name_H-M   'P 1'
#
loop_
_entity.id
_entity.type
_entity.pdbx_description
1 polymer ?
#
loop_
_entity_poly.entity_id
_entity_poly.type
_entity_poly.pdbx_seq_one_letter_code
_entity_poly.pdbx_strand_id
1 'polypeptide(L)'
;MKFHTFTLTAAVAAALTLPVYTAQASSHREAPFITEMPKVDGTDFYMFDSYEAGRAGYVTLIANYLPLQDPYGGPNYFSLDPDALYEIHVDNNGDAKEDITFQFRFTSTLKDTKLTVGGKKVSIPLIQSGTIAAGDTANLNVTDSYSVNIVRGNRRGGSQPVTNAITGDAVFAKPVDNIGNKTIADYAGYAAGHVYDVSIPRCGTGRVFVGQRKDPFVVNLGEIFDLINTNPLGPVDGEADTLADANVTTLALEVPATCLTAGDPVIGAWTTASLRQGRLLKAPGKFDTPALEGGPWTQVSRLGMPLVNEVVIGLKDKNTFNASRPMNDAQFADYVTNPTLPALIELLFPGAPAPTNFPRNDLVTVFLTGVPGLNKPATVIPAEMLRLNTSTPVTSTGSQNNLGVIGGDAAGFPNGRRPGDDVVDIELRVAMGKLCKLNIGCAPADAPAGDAPITDGALVNDSFFDGAFPYLKTPLPGSPN
;
A
#
# COMPACT_ATOMS: atom_id res chain seq x y z
N MET A 1 13.04 29.43 76.04
CA MET A 1 13.46 28.03 76.23
C MET A 1 12.28 27.15 75.88
N LYS A 2 12.47 26.18 74.97
CA LYS A 2 11.47 25.40 74.20
C LYS A 2 10.80 26.17 73.04
N PHE A 3 11.58 26.35 71.98
CA PHE A 3 11.06 26.64 70.63
C PHE A 3 10.68 25.31 69.97
N HIS A 4 9.42 25.18 69.55
CA HIS A 4 8.96 24.10 68.68
C HIS A 4 9.12 24.52 67.23
N THR A 5 10.08 23.90 66.56
CA THR A 5 10.34 24.01 65.13
C THR A 5 9.22 23.29 64.39
N PHE A 6 8.28 24.04 63.80
CA PHE A 6 7.40 23.51 62.77
C PHE A 6 8.17 23.51 61.44
N THR A 7 8.67 22.34 61.05
CA THR A 7 9.19 22.09 59.70
C THR A 7 8.01 21.97 58.74
N LEU A 8 7.78 23.03 57.97
CA LEU A 8 6.92 23.01 56.79
C LEU A 8 7.64 22.20 55.70
N THR A 9 7.31 20.92 55.53
CA THR A 9 7.72 20.16 54.34
C THR A 9 6.93 20.68 53.14
N ALA A 10 7.54 21.58 52.38
CA ALA A 10 7.10 21.93 51.05
C ALA A 10 7.30 20.71 50.14
N ALA A 11 6.20 20.02 49.82
CA ALA A 11 6.18 19.05 48.74
C ALA A 11 6.31 19.80 47.41
N VAL A 12 7.55 19.93 46.92
CA VAL A 12 7.81 20.31 45.53
C VAL A 12 7.47 19.09 44.68
N ALA A 13 6.20 18.98 44.29
CA ALA A 13 5.82 18.15 43.16
C ALA A 13 6.35 18.87 41.91
N ALA A 14 7.60 18.55 41.53
CA ALA A 14 8.09 18.84 40.20
C ALA A 14 7.30 17.96 39.22
N ALA A 15 6.16 18.47 38.77
CA ALA A 15 5.46 17.94 37.62
C ALA A 15 6.39 18.16 36.41
N LEU A 16 7.25 17.19 36.16
CA LEU A 16 7.86 16.94 34.85
C LEU A 16 6.70 16.70 33.89
N THR A 17 6.18 17.79 33.33
CA THR A 17 5.40 17.76 32.10
C THR A 17 6.38 17.44 30.99
N LEU A 18 6.73 16.16 30.88
CA LEU A 18 7.23 15.61 29.62
C LEU A 18 6.16 15.98 28.58
N PRO A 19 6.48 16.75 27.54
CA PRO A 19 5.61 16.76 26.38
C PRO A 19 5.58 15.32 25.88
N VAL A 20 4.44 14.66 26.06
CA VAL A 20 4.10 13.47 25.31
C VAL A 20 3.98 13.96 23.88
N TYR A 21 5.11 13.97 23.17
CA TYR A 21 5.07 13.91 21.72
C TYR A 21 4.37 12.59 21.43
N THR A 22 3.12 12.65 21.01
CA THR A 22 2.51 11.53 20.34
C THR A 22 3.40 11.23 19.14
N ALA A 23 4.19 10.17 19.25
CA ALA A 23 4.85 9.59 18.10
C ALA A 23 3.74 9.35 17.05
N GLN A 24 3.84 10.05 15.92
CA GLN A 24 2.94 9.83 14.80
C GLN A 24 3.45 8.58 14.08
N ALA A 25 3.10 7.41 14.58
CA ALA A 25 3.40 6.15 13.92
C ALA A 25 2.44 5.97 12.73
N SER A 26 2.96 5.79 11.51
CA SER A 26 2.47 4.77 10.57
C SER A 26 3.31 4.70 9.27
N SER A 27 3.23 3.55 8.57
CA SER A 27 3.90 3.15 7.32
C SER A 27 3.43 3.86 6.06
N HIS A 28 2.52 4.83 6.21
CA HIS A 28 2.25 5.89 5.24
C HIS A 28 2.27 7.23 5.94
N ARG A 29 3.05 8.17 5.38
CA ARG A 29 3.57 9.45 5.92
C ARG A 29 5.09 9.44 6.14
N GLU A 30 5.83 8.66 5.37
CA GLU A 30 7.24 8.35 5.63
C GLU A 30 8.13 9.48 5.12
N ALA A 31 7.71 10.10 4.02
CA ALA A 31 8.36 11.24 3.43
C ALA A 31 7.72 12.53 3.97
N PRO A 32 8.48 13.50 4.49
CA PRO A 32 7.92 14.71 5.08
C PRO A 32 6.86 15.40 4.22
N PHE A 33 7.03 15.42 2.89
CA PHE A 33 6.10 16.08 1.99
C PHE A 33 4.77 15.33 1.81
N ILE A 34 4.78 13.98 1.76
CA ILE A 34 3.53 13.21 1.59
C ILE A 34 2.63 13.33 2.80
N THR A 35 3.20 13.62 3.98
CA THR A 35 2.44 13.84 5.23
C THR A 35 1.47 15.01 5.16
N GLU A 36 1.70 15.95 4.23
CA GLU A 36 0.85 17.11 3.99
C GLU A 36 -0.26 16.82 2.96
N MET A 37 -0.24 15.64 2.33
CA MET A 37 -1.09 15.26 1.20
C MET A 37 -1.62 13.81 1.34
N PRO A 38 -2.34 13.48 2.43
CA PRO A 38 -2.70 12.10 2.77
C PRO A 38 -3.53 11.38 1.69
N LYS A 39 -4.31 12.12 0.89
CA LYS A 39 -5.13 11.54 -0.19
C LYS A 39 -4.35 10.89 -1.33
N VAL A 40 -3.07 11.23 -1.47
CA VAL A 40 -2.17 10.68 -2.50
C VAL A 40 -1.06 9.82 -1.89
N ASP A 41 -1.19 9.49 -0.61
CA ASP A 41 -0.25 8.66 0.13
C ASP A 41 -0.47 7.18 -0.19
N GLY A 42 0.60 6.53 -0.65
CA GLY A 42 0.56 5.21 -1.24
C GLY A 42 1.00 4.15 -0.25
N THR A 43 0.01 3.59 0.45
CA THR A 43 -0.20 2.21 0.89
C THR A 43 0.82 1.08 0.67
N ASP A 44 0.27 0.10 0.00
CA ASP A 44 0.94 -1.12 -0.36
C ASP A 44 0.74 -1.33 -1.84
N PHE A 45 1.72 -1.99 -2.43
CA PHE A 45 1.59 -2.51 -3.76
C PHE A 45 1.70 -4.04 -3.72
N TYR A 46 0.77 -4.72 -4.37
CA TYR A 46 0.75 -6.17 -4.54
C TYR A 46 0.70 -6.48 -6.04
N MET A 47 1.46 -7.49 -6.43
CA MET A 47 1.47 -8.01 -7.80
C MET A 47 1.68 -9.52 -7.73
N PHE A 48 0.71 -10.31 -8.18
CA PHE A 48 0.80 -11.77 -8.11
C PHE A 48 -0.04 -12.44 -9.20
N ASP A 49 0.35 -13.64 -9.61
CA ASP A 49 -0.48 -14.48 -10.45
C ASP A 49 -1.73 -14.89 -9.66
N SER A 50 -2.89 -14.73 -10.30
CA SER A 50 -4.20 -14.98 -9.70
C SER A 50 -4.33 -16.43 -9.23
N TYR A 51 -4.53 -16.60 -7.92
CA TYR A 51 -4.81 -17.90 -7.29
C TYR A 51 -6.31 -18.21 -7.16
N GLU A 52 -7.19 -17.35 -7.69
CA GLU A 52 -8.62 -17.65 -7.77
C GLU A 52 -8.91 -18.78 -8.76
N ALA A 53 -9.83 -19.68 -8.39
CA ALA A 53 -10.24 -20.78 -9.23
C ALA A 53 -10.82 -20.29 -10.57
N GLY A 54 -10.33 -20.86 -11.69
CA GLY A 54 -10.77 -20.47 -13.03
C GLY A 54 -10.15 -19.19 -13.58
N ARG A 55 -9.19 -18.58 -12.86
CA ARG A 55 -8.49 -17.35 -13.25
C ARG A 55 -7.00 -17.56 -13.53
N ALA A 56 -6.59 -18.79 -13.86
CA ALA A 56 -5.22 -19.08 -14.29
C ALA A 56 -4.85 -18.23 -15.53
N GLY A 57 -3.62 -17.72 -15.58
CA GLY A 57 -3.13 -16.85 -16.65
C GLY A 57 -3.52 -15.38 -16.51
N TYR A 58 -4.05 -14.98 -15.34
CA TYR A 58 -4.28 -13.59 -14.95
C TYR A 58 -3.28 -13.15 -13.88
N VAL A 59 -2.87 -11.88 -13.95
CA VAL A 59 -2.10 -11.19 -12.92
C VAL A 59 -3.02 -10.21 -12.20
N THR A 60 -2.97 -10.22 -10.88
CA THR A 60 -3.62 -9.23 -10.02
C THR A 60 -2.63 -8.16 -9.60
N LEU A 61 -3.02 -6.91 -9.78
CA LEU A 61 -2.31 -5.70 -9.36
C LEU A 61 -3.19 -4.97 -8.35
N ILE A 62 -2.66 -4.68 -7.16
CA ILE A 62 -3.39 -3.95 -6.12
C ILE A 62 -2.51 -2.81 -5.63
N ALA A 63 -3.02 -1.58 -5.72
CA ALA A 63 -2.41 -0.42 -5.10
C ALA A 63 -3.36 0.14 -4.03
N ASN A 64 -2.90 0.14 -2.78
CA ASN A 64 -3.63 0.75 -1.68
C ASN A 64 -3.17 2.21 -1.50
N TYR A 65 -4.10 3.05 -1.05
CA TYR A 65 -3.91 4.48 -0.81
C TYR A 65 -4.74 4.90 0.40
N LEU A 66 -4.44 6.08 0.94
CA LEU A 66 -5.14 6.65 2.11
C LEU A 66 -5.03 5.69 3.31
N PRO A 67 -3.89 5.67 4.01
CA PRO A 67 -3.65 4.78 5.14
C PRO A 67 -4.51 5.09 6.35
N LEU A 68 -4.46 4.18 7.34
CA LEU A 68 -4.97 4.41 8.70
C LEU A 68 -6.40 4.96 8.71
N GLN A 69 -7.28 4.38 7.90
CA GLN A 69 -8.64 4.85 7.84
C GLN A 69 -9.41 4.37 9.06
N ASP A 70 -9.52 5.25 10.06
CA ASP A 70 -10.42 5.06 11.19
C ASP A 70 -11.85 4.85 10.67
N PRO A 71 -12.45 3.66 10.83
CA PRO A 71 -13.74 3.37 10.20
C PRO A 71 -14.83 4.38 10.56
N TYR A 72 -14.78 4.92 11.78
CA TYR A 72 -15.74 5.87 12.33
C TYR A 72 -15.54 7.34 11.90
N GLY A 73 -14.55 7.64 11.06
CA GLY A 73 -14.08 8.99 10.70
C GLY A 73 -15.02 9.88 9.87
N GLY A 74 -16.34 9.63 9.88
CA GLY A 74 -17.33 10.46 9.19
C GLY A 74 -17.45 11.90 9.75
N PRO A 75 -18.31 12.77 9.16
CA PRO A 75 -19.32 12.49 8.14
C PRO A 75 -18.76 12.53 6.70
N ASN A 76 -17.51 12.92 6.52
CA ASN A 76 -16.79 12.80 5.25
C ASN A 76 -15.79 11.66 5.39
N TYR A 77 -15.99 10.59 4.62
CA TYR A 77 -15.13 9.41 4.67
C TYR A 77 -13.93 9.58 3.71
N PHE A 78 -13.26 8.49 3.36
CA PHE A 78 -11.90 8.46 2.80
C PHE A 78 -11.91 8.52 1.26
N SER A 79 -12.47 9.62 0.74
CA SER A 79 -12.47 9.92 -0.70
C SER A 79 -11.06 10.25 -1.20
N LEU A 80 -10.67 9.65 -2.33
CA LEU A 80 -9.46 10.01 -3.07
C LEU A 80 -9.54 11.44 -3.61
N ASP A 81 -8.41 11.99 -4.03
CA ASP A 81 -8.32 13.35 -4.53
C ASP A 81 -8.76 13.41 -6.02
N PRO A 82 -9.84 14.13 -6.36
CA PRO A 82 -10.27 14.26 -7.76
C PRO A 82 -9.28 15.05 -8.62
N ASP A 83 -8.38 15.82 -8.02
CA ASP A 83 -7.34 16.57 -8.71
C ASP A 83 -6.06 15.76 -8.92
N ALA A 84 -5.92 14.60 -8.25
CA ALA A 84 -4.75 13.73 -8.40
C ALA A 84 -4.85 12.72 -9.56
N LEU A 85 -3.69 12.31 -10.06
CA LEU A 85 -3.54 11.23 -11.03
C LEU A 85 -2.86 10.05 -10.33
N TYR A 86 -3.55 8.92 -10.24
CA TYR A 86 -3.04 7.68 -9.66
C TYR A 86 -2.69 6.71 -10.79
N GLU A 87 -1.54 6.04 -10.69
CA GLU A 87 -1.00 5.25 -11.80
C GLU A 87 -0.38 3.94 -11.31
N ILE A 88 -0.72 2.82 -11.94
CA ILE A 88 0.01 1.56 -11.80
C ILE A 88 0.82 1.37 -13.08
N HIS A 89 2.13 1.16 -12.93
CA HIS A 89 3.09 1.01 -14.02
C HIS A 89 3.58 -0.43 -14.13
N VAL A 90 3.87 -0.85 -15.37
CA VAL A 90 4.50 -2.14 -15.66
C VAL A 90 5.68 -1.91 -16.61
N ASP A 91 6.84 -2.42 -16.22
CA ASP A 91 8.03 -2.63 -17.05
C ASP A 91 8.02 -4.09 -17.50
N ASN A 92 8.06 -4.34 -18.81
CA ASN A 92 8.04 -5.70 -19.34
C ASN A 92 9.24 -6.03 -20.24
N ASN A 93 10.27 -5.19 -20.18
CA ASN A 93 11.51 -5.38 -20.92
C ASN A 93 12.78 -5.24 -20.04
N GLY A 94 12.63 -4.81 -18.79
CA GLY A 94 13.67 -4.71 -17.77
C GLY A 94 14.54 -3.46 -17.87
N ASP A 95 14.13 -2.42 -18.60
CA ASP A 95 14.85 -1.14 -18.69
C ASP A 95 14.48 -0.14 -17.57
N ALA A 96 13.71 -0.57 -16.58
CA ALA A 96 13.26 0.20 -15.44
C ALA A 96 12.39 1.42 -15.81
N LYS A 97 11.71 1.37 -16.96
CA LYS A 97 10.72 2.36 -17.39
C LYS A 97 9.38 1.70 -17.64
N GLU A 98 8.33 2.50 -17.57
CA GLU A 98 7.00 1.99 -17.82
C GLU A 98 6.76 1.74 -19.31
N ASP A 99 6.33 0.52 -19.65
CA ASP A 99 5.85 0.11 -20.97
C ASP A 99 4.31 0.13 -21.03
N ILE A 100 3.67 -0.11 -19.89
CA ILE A 100 2.22 -0.05 -19.71
C ILE A 100 1.94 0.76 -18.46
N THR A 101 0.93 1.62 -18.52
CA THR A 101 0.44 2.36 -17.35
C THR A 101 -1.08 2.36 -17.32
N PHE A 102 -1.65 2.00 -16.17
CA PHE A 102 -3.07 2.15 -15.87
C PHE A 102 -3.28 3.42 -15.07
N GLN A 103 -4.00 4.39 -15.64
CA GLN A 103 -4.26 5.71 -15.05
C GLN A 103 -5.66 5.78 -14.48
N PHE A 104 -5.78 6.06 -13.19
CA PHE A 104 -7.02 6.22 -12.48
C PHE A 104 -7.29 7.71 -12.22
N ARG A 105 -8.52 8.13 -12.50
CA ARG A 105 -9.03 9.48 -12.23
C ARG A 105 -10.36 9.38 -11.52
N PHE A 106 -10.52 10.18 -10.47
CA PHE A 106 -11.68 10.16 -9.58
C PHE A 106 -12.55 11.39 -9.77
N THR A 107 -13.84 11.24 -9.48
CA THR A 107 -14.79 12.34 -9.44
C THR A 107 -15.74 12.12 -8.28
N SER A 108 -15.93 13.17 -7.47
CA SER A 108 -16.90 13.20 -6.38
C SER A 108 -17.99 14.20 -6.72
N THR A 109 -19.26 13.80 -6.58
CA THR A 109 -20.42 14.62 -6.92
C THR A 109 -21.33 14.78 -5.72
N LEU A 110 -21.65 16.03 -5.37
CA LEU A 110 -22.64 16.38 -4.34
C LEU A 110 -24.02 16.59 -4.97
N LYS A 111 -25.02 15.85 -4.49
CA LYS A 111 -26.44 15.98 -4.86
C LYS A 111 -27.13 17.16 -4.18
N ASP A 112 -26.62 17.62 -3.04
CA ASP A 112 -27.21 18.65 -2.18
C ASP A 112 -28.64 18.27 -1.73
N THR A 113 -28.77 17.06 -1.20
CA THR A 113 -30.02 16.52 -0.63
C THR A 113 -30.54 17.46 0.46
N LYS A 114 -31.83 17.84 0.33
CA LYS A 114 -32.51 18.80 1.23
C LYS A 114 -33.72 18.19 1.91
N LEU A 115 -33.85 18.47 3.21
CA LEU A 115 -35.05 18.15 4.00
C LEU A 115 -35.93 19.38 4.16
N THR A 116 -37.23 19.17 4.38
CA THR A 116 -38.16 20.27 4.69
C THR A 116 -38.23 20.44 6.20
N VAL A 117 -37.69 21.55 6.73
CA VAL A 117 -37.65 21.86 8.16
C VAL A 117 -38.38 23.19 8.37
N GLY A 118 -39.50 23.18 9.10
CA GLY A 118 -40.31 24.38 9.34
C GLY A 118 -40.72 25.11 8.04
N GLY A 119 -41.04 24.36 6.98
CA GLY A 119 -41.41 24.91 5.67
C GLY A 119 -40.24 25.36 4.77
N LYS A 120 -38.99 25.28 5.25
CA LYS A 120 -37.79 25.61 4.46
C LYS A 120 -37.08 24.36 3.97
N LYS A 121 -36.55 24.38 2.74
CA LYS A 121 -35.65 23.33 2.22
C LYS A 121 -34.23 23.59 2.72
N VAL A 122 -33.67 22.68 3.51
CA VAL A 122 -32.36 22.82 4.17
C VAL A 122 -31.47 21.63 3.81
N SER A 123 -30.23 21.90 3.41
CA SER A 123 -29.26 20.86 3.03
C SER A 123 -28.89 19.99 4.23
N ILE A 124 -28.73 18.69 4.01
CA ILE A 124 -28.24 17.78 5.04
C ILE A 124 -26.72 17.91 5.22
N PRO A 125 -26.17 17.65 6.42
CA PRO A 125 -24.72 17.67 6.66
C PRO A 125 -24.03 16.32 6.41
N LEU A 126 -24.76 15.30 5.95
CA LEU A 126 -24.27 13.92 5.80
C LEU A 126 -24.15 13.53 4.33
N ILE A 127 -23.30 12.54 4.03
CA ILE A 127 -23.15 11.97 2.68
C ILE A 127 -24.28 10.99 2.31
N GLN A 128 -25.24 10.77 3.20
CA GLN A 128 -26.38 9.89 3.02
C GLN A 128 -27.60 10.38 3.82
N SER A 129 -28.81 10.07 3.35
CA SER A 129 -30.07 10.41 4.03
C SER A 129 -30.95 9.21 4.38
N GLY A 130 -30.46 7.99 4.16
CA GLY A 130 -31.23 6.76 4.35
C GLY A 130 -30.41 5.51 4.03
N THR A 131 -31.08 4.36 4.03
CA THR A 131 -30.49 3.07 3.69
C THR A 131 -30.07 3.02 2.23
N ILE A 132 -29.00 2.28 1.93
CA ILE A 132 -28.57 1.95 0.57
C ILE A 132 -28.31 0.45 0.49
N ALA A 133 -28.36 -0.09 -0.73
CA ALA A 133 -28.12 -1.50 -1.01
C ALA A 133 -27.50 -1.67 -2.40
N ALA A 134 -27.11 -2.89 -2.75
CA ALA A 134 -26.69 -3.21 -4.10
C ALA A 134 -27.76 -2.79 -5.12
N GLY A 135 -27.38 -1.96 -6.11
CA GLY A 135 -28.31 -1.43 -7.11
C GLY A 135 -29.23 -0.30 -6.66
N ASP A 136 -29.24 0.08 -5.37
CA ASP A 136 -30.00 1.23 -4.85
C ASP A 136 -29.13 2.14 -3.98
N THR A 137 -28.64 3.20 -4.59
CA THR A 137 -27.82 4.24 -3.96
C THR A 137 -28.53 5.59 -3.92
N ALA A 138 -29.86 5.64 -4.11
CA ALA A 138 -30.61 6.89 -4.27
C ALA A 138 -30.52 7.83 -3.05
N ASN A 139 -30.26 7.25 -1.87
CA ASN A 139 -30.09 7.95 -0.60
C ASN A 139 -28.69 8.50 -0.38
N LEU A 140 -27.72 8.28 -1.28
CA LEU A 140 -26.44 8.97 -1.24
C LEU A 140 -26.60 10.43 -1.62
N ASN A 141 -26.00 11.31 -0.81
CA ASN A 141 -25.84 12.72 -1.05
C ASN A 141 -24.51 13.04 -1.72
N VAL A 142 -23.47 12.22 -1.48
CA VAL A 142 -22.21 12.25 -2.22
C VAL A 142 -22.00 10.91 -2.89
N THR A 143 -21.67 10.95 -4.19
CA THR A 143 -21.36 9.76 -4.99
C THR A 143 -19.99 9.91 -5.62
N ASP A 144 -19.18 8.87 -5.54
CA ASP A 144 -17.87 8.81 -6.17
C ASP A 144 -17.90 7.91 -7.41
N SER A 145 -17.12 8.30 -8.41
CA SER A 145 -16.89 7.51 -9.62
C SER A 145 -15.44 7.60 -10.04
N TYR A 146 -15.02 6.67 -10.90
CA TYR A 146 -13.68 6.64 -11.43
C TYR A 146 -13.66 6.22 -12.90
N SER A 147 -12.57 6.57 -13.58
CA SER A 147 -12.23 6.06 -14.91
C SER A 147 -10.85 5.43 -14.86
N VAL A 148 -10.61 4.45 -15.74
CA VAL A 148 -9.30 3.82 -15.91
C VAL A 148 -8.91 3.94 -17.38
N ASN A 149 -7.74 4.49 -17.65
CA ASN A 149 -7.16 4.50 -18.98
C ASN A 149 -5.89 3.66 -19.03
N ILE A 150 -5.66 2.93 -20.11
CA ILE A 150 -4.38 2.28 -20.40
C ILE A 150 -3.54 3.18 -21.31
N VAL A 151 -2.27 3.36 -20.96
CA VAL A 151 -1.23 4.01 -21.77
C VAL A 151 -0.18 2.96 -22.11
N ARG A 152 0.36 3.02 -23.34
CA ARG A 152 1.45 2.15 -23.78
C ARG A 152 2.65 3.00 -24.20
N GLY A 153 3.83 2.63 -23.72
CA GLY A 153 5.03 3.46 -23.72
C GLY A 153 4.94 4.57 -22.68
N ASN A 154 5.52 5.74 -23.00
CA ASN A 154 5.60 6.89 -22.10
C ASN A 154 4.25 7.21 -21.41
N ARG A 155 4.22 7.23 -20.06
CA ARG A 155 3.02 7.49 -19.23
C ARG A 155 2.32 8.84 -19.46
N ARG A 156 2.88 9.73 -20.27
CA ARG A 156 2.27 11.01 -20.66
C ARG A 156 1.84 11.04 -22.13
N GLY A 157 1.89 9.90 -22.81
CA GLY A 157 1.45 9.71 -24.19
C GLY A 157 -0.06 9.53 -24.34
N GLY A 158 -0.48 9.03 -25.50
CA GLY A 158 -1.89 8.74 -25.79
C GLY A 158 -2.43 7.60 -24.93
N SER A 159 -3.64 7.78 -24.43
CA SER A 159 -4.33 6.80 -23.60
C SER A 159 -5.57 6.24 -24.31
N GLN A 160 -6.06 5.08 -23.84
CA GLN A 160 -7.31 4.47 -24.29
C GLN A 160 -8.15 4.05 -23.08
N PRO A 161 -9.47 4.24 -23.10
CA PRO A 161 -10.32 3.90 -21.96
C PRO A 161 -10.43 2.38 -21.79
N VAL A 162 -10.29 1.94 -20.54
CA VAL A 162 -10.82 0.64 -20.10
C VAL A 162 -12.33 0.82 -19.90
N THR A 163 -13.11 -0.11 -20.42
CA THR A 163 -14.57 0.01 -20.44
C THR A 163 -15.23 -1.18 -19.75
N ASN A 164 -16.42 -0.97 -19.19
CA ASN A 164 -17.25 -2.05 -18.68
C ASN A 164 -17.53 -3.06 -19.81
N ALA A 165 -17.26 -4.35 -19.58
CA ALA A 165 -17.37 -5.38 -20.61
C ALA A 165 -18.82 -5.65 -21.06
N ILE A 166 -19.81 -5.26 -20.26
CA ILE A 166 -21.23 -5.46 -20.55
C ILE A 166 -21.84 -4.18 -21.14
N THR A 167 -21.64 -3.03 -20.50
CA THR A 167 -22.31 -1.77 -20.88
C THR A 167 -21.50 -0.93 -21.88
N GLY A 168 -20.18 -1.13 -21.95
CA GLY A 168 -19.27 -0.30 -22.75
C GLY A 168 -18.92 1.05 -22.11
N ASP A 169 -19.39 1.34 -20.89
CA ASP A 169 -19.12 2.59 -20.19
C ASP A 169 -17.65 2.70 -19.77
N ALA A 170 -17.07 3.91 -19.88
CA ALA A 170 -15.70 4.19 -19.44
C ALA A 170 -15.60 4.77 -18.01
N VAL A 171 -16.76 4.96 -17.35
CA VAL A 171 -16.86 5.50 -16.00
C VAL A 171 -17.57 4.48 -15.12
N PHE A 172 -16.99 4.20 -13.96
CA PHE A 172 -17.44 3.20 -13.01
C PHE A 172 -17.87 3.90 -11.72
N ALA A 173 -18.96 3.45 -11.11
CA ALA A 173 -19.31 3.90 -9.76
C ALA A 173 -18.32 3.28 -8.75
N LYS A 174 -17.86 4.08 -7.79
CA LYS A 174 -17.12 3.60 -6.62
C LYS A 174 -18.14 3.33 -5.49
N PRO A 175 -18.08 2.19 -4.78
CA PRO A 175 -18.89 2.00 -3.59
C PRO A 175 -18.51 3.04 -2.54
N VAL A 176 -19.51 3.55 -1.81
CA VAL A 176 -19.24 4.36 -0.62
C VAL A 176 -18.53 3.51 0.44
N ASP A 177 -17.73 4.16 1.28
CA ASP A 177 -17.01 3.51 2.37
C ASP A 177 -18.01 2.92 3.39
N ASN A 178 -17.56 1.98 4.23
CA ASN A 178 -18.45 1.22 5.11
C ASN A 178 -18.93 2.08 6.28
N ILE A 179 -19.99 2.86 6.06
CA ILE A 179 -20.58 3.78 7.04
C ILE A 179 -21.10 3.04 8.30
N GLY A 180 -21.59 1.81 8.13
CA GLY A 180 -22.21 1.00 9.19
C GLY A 180 -23.56 0.39 8.81
N ASN A 181 -23.98 -0.62 9.58
CA ASN A 181 -25.07 -1.55 9.22
C ASN A 181 -26.43 -0.86 9.04
N LYS A 182 -26.70 0.20 9.81
CA LYS A 182 -27.94 0.98 9.64
C LYS A 182 -28.06 1.64 8.25
N THR A 183 -26.93 1.98 7.64
CA THR A 183 -26.91 2.55 6.28
C THR A 183 -26.80 1.43 5.23
N ILE A 184 -25.93 0.45 5.48
CA ILE A 184 -25.58 -0.62 4.54
C ILE A 184 -25.62 -1.96 5.29
N ALA A 185 -26.75 -2.65 5.28
CA ALA A 185 -26.93 -3.87 6.09
C ALA A 185 -26.04 -5.03 5.62
N ASP A 186 -25.79 -5.13 4.32
CA ASP A 186 -24.91 -6.11 3.69
C ASP A 186 -23.85 -5.38 2.87
N TYR A 187 -22.78 -4.91 3.53
CA TYR A 187 -21.71 -4.21 2.85
C TYR A 187 -20.98 -5.11 1.84
N ALA A 188 -20.80 -6.40 2.16
CA ALA A 188 -20.11 -7.33 1.28
C ALA A 188 -20.88 -7.50 -0.05
N GLY A 189 -22.18 -7.75 0.00
CA GLY A 189 -23.04 -7.83 -1.18
C GLY A 189 -23.13 -6.49 -1.93
N TYR A 190 -23.19 -5.36 -1.21
CA TYR A 190 -23.15 -4.02 -1.82
C TYR A 190 -21.84 -3.76 -2.60
N ALA A 191 -20.69 -4.04 -1.99
CA ALA A 191 -19.38 -3.82 -2.59
C ALA A 191 -19.11 -4.81 -3.75
N ALA A 192 -19.62 -6.05 -3.67
CA ALA A 192 -19.50 -7.03 -4.75
C ALA A 192 -20.16 -6.54 -6.06
N GLY A 193 -21.25 -5.77 -5.97
CA GLY A 193 -21.89 -5.12 -7.12
C GLY A 193 -21.04 -4.04 -7.80
N HIS A 194 -19.88 -3.69 -7.23
CA HIS A 194 -18.92 -2.72 -7.79
C HIS A 194 -17.60 -3.38 -8.24
N VAL A 195 -17.58 -4.71 -8.33
CA VAL A 195 -16.56 -5.44 -9.09
C VAL A 195 -17.03 -5.48 -10.53
N TYR A 196 -16.26 -4.90 -11.45
CA TYR A 196 -16.64 -4.79 -12.85
C TYR A 196 -15.75 -5.69 -13.70
N ASP A 197 -16.38 -6.54 -14.52
CA ASP A 197 -15.71 -7.10 -15.69
C ASP A 197 -15.45 -5.98 -16.69
N VAL A 198 -14.23 -5.91 -17.21
CA VAL A 198 -13.79 -4.83 -18.09
C VAL A 198 -13.15 -5.33 -19.37
N SER A 199 -13.39 -4.60 -20.46
CA SER A 199 -12.64 -4.71 -21.71
C SER A 199 -11.43 -3.79 -21.64
N ILE A 200 -10.24 -4.37 -21.63
CA ILE A 200 -8.95 -3.65 -21.59
C ILE A 200 -8.39 -3.60 -23.03
N PRO A 201 -8.16 -2.39 -23.60
CA PRO A 201 -7.65 -2.25 -24.96
C PRO A 201 -6.38 -3.06 -25.24
N ARG A 202 -6.45 -3.91 -26.27
CA ARG A 202 -5.38 -4.82 -26.70
C ARG A 202 -4.99 -5.89 -25.67
N CYS A 203 -5.87 -6.18 -24.70
CA CYS A 203 -5.64 -7.18 -23.66
C CYS A 203 -6.77 -8.20 -23.54
N GLY A 204 -8.00 -7.83 -23.92
CA GLY A 204 -9.18 -8.67 -23.72
C GLY A 204 -9.88 -8.33 -22.40
N THR A 205 -10.52 -9.32 -21.78
CA THR A 205 -11.31 -9.12 -20.57
C THR A 205 -10.47 -9.23 -19.30
N GLY A 206 -10.66 -8.31 -18.37
CA GLY A 206 -10.10 -8.32 -17.00
C GLY A 206 -11.16 -7.94 -15.97
N ARG A 207 -10.75 -7.66 -14.73
CA ARG A 207 -11.63 -7.16 -13.66
C ARG A 207 -11.04 -5.91 -13.02
N VAL A 208 -11.90 -5.00 -12.57
CA VAL A 208 -11.49 -3.82 -11.79
C VAL A 208 -12.39 -3.64 -10.58
N PHE A 209 -11.79 -3.21 -9.48
CA PHE A 209 -12.48 -2.77 -8.28
C PHE A 209 -11.73 -1.57 -7.70
N VAL A 210 -12.47 -0.53 -7.31
CA VAL A 210 -11.92 0.55 -6.49
C VAL A 210 -12.85 0.79 -5.31
N GLY A 211 -12.34 0.81 -4.08
CA GLY A 211 -13.15 1.00 -2.88
C GLY A 211 -12.42 0.66 -1.60
N GLN A 212 -13.08 0.88 -0.47
CA GLN A 212 -12.50 0.62 0.86
C GLN A 212 -12.36 -0.89 1.11
N ARG A 213 -11.24 -1.29 1.73
CA ARG A 213 -10.94 -2.65 2.20
C ARG A 213 -10.31 -2.59 3.59
N LYS A 214 -10.40 -3.70 4.33
CA LYS A 214 -9.63 -3.83 5.57
C LYS A 214 -8.15 -3.83 5.17
N ASP A 215 -7.32 -3.13 5.93
CA ASP A 215 -5.88 -3.13 5.68
C ASP A 215 -5.33 -4.57 5.78
N PRO A 216 -4.73 -5.12 4.70
CA PRO A 216 -4.12 -6.43 4.74
C PRO A 216 -2.67 -6.39 5.24
N PHE A 217 -2.07 -5.22 5.42
CA PHE A 217 -0.73 -5.09 5.96
C PHE A 217 -0.74 -5.36 7.47
N VAL A 218 0.21 -6.16 7.94
CA VAL A 218 0.35 -6.55 9.34
C VAL A 218 1.71 -6.13 9.81
N VAL A 219 1.73 -5.37 10.91
CA VAL A 219 2.96 -4.80 11.47
C VAL A 219 2.70 -4.20 12.86
N ASN A 220 3.72 -4.19 13.71
CA ASN A 220 3.71 -3.39 14.94
C ASN A 220 4.44 -2.04 14.76
N LEU A 221 3.77 -1.03 14.20
CA LEU A 221 4.39 0.24 13.80
C LEU A 221 4.89 1.05 14.99
N GLY A 222 4.14 1.02 16.10
CA GLY A 222 4.50 1.75 17.31
C GLY A 222 5.87 1.30 17.85
N GLU A 223 6.05 -0.01 17.98
CA GLU A 223 7.30 -0.59 18.48
C GLU A 223 8.44 -0.46 17.47
N ILE A 224 8.18 -0.69 16.18
CA ILE A 224 9.21 -0.57 15.14
C ILE A 224 9.82 0.84 15.12
N PHE A 225 8.99 1.89 15.20
CA PHE A 225 9.49 3.26 15.19
C PHE A 225 10.00 3.76 16.55
N ASP A 226 9.61 3.12 17.65
CA ASP A 226 10.23 3.32 18.96
C ASP A 226 11.48 2.44 19.12
N LEU A 227 12.51 2.66 18.29
CA LEU A 227 13.77 1.92 18.37
C LEU A 227 13.62 0.38 18.25
N ILE A 228 12.74 -0.11 17.38
CA ILE A 228 12.51 -1.55 17.19
C ILE A 228 12.24 -2.23 18.55
N ASN A 229 11.31 -1.69 19.33
CA ASN A 229 10.99 -2.14 20.70
C ASN A 229 10.12 -3.40 20.74
N THR A 230 10.53 -4.41 19.98
CA THR A 230 9.97 -5.76 19.97
C THR A 230 11.08 -6.76 20.34
N ASN A 231 10.76 -8.02 20.59
CA ASN A 231 11.75 -9.09 20.73
C ASN A 231 11.98 -9.76 19.37
N PRO A 232 13.02 -9.39 18.59
CA PRO A 232 13.23 -9.94 17.27
C PRO A 232 13.56 -11.43 17.25
N LEU A 233 13.88 -12.04 18.40
CA LEU A 233 14.11 -13.48 18.54
C LEU A 233 12.99 -14.18 19.33
N GLY A 234 11.87 -13.49 19.53
CA GLY A 234 10.68 -13.98 20.21
C GLY A 234 9.81 -14.86 19.31
N PRO A 235 8.61 -15.21 19.80
CA PRO A 235 7.58 -15.84 18.98
C PRO A 235 7.16 -14.92 17.82
N VAL A 236 6.85 -15.50 16.66
CA VAL A 236 6.35 -14.78 15.47
C VAL A 236 4.96 -14.19 15.65
N ASP A 237 4.25 -14.59 16.69
CA ASP A 237 2.93 -14.12 17.12
C ASP A 237 2.99 -13.47 18.52
N GLY A 238 4.17 -12.95 18.88
CA GLY A 238 4.43 -12.34 20.18
C GLY A 238 3.81 -10.96 20.38
N GLU A 239 3.52 -10.25 19.29
CA GLU A 239 3.07 -8.86 19.28
C GLU A 239 1.75 -8.67 18.53
N ALA A 240 1.10 -7.53 18.75
CA ALA A 240 -0.17 -7.21 18.12
C ALA A 240 0.01 -6.48 16.78
N ASP A 241 -0.85 -6.80 15.82
CA ASP A 241 -1.04 -5.99 14.61
C ASP A 241 -1.65 -4.63 14.98
N THR A 242 -0.87 -3.56 14.79
CA THR A 242 -1.31 -2.18 15.08
C THR A 242 -2.21 -1.60 13.99
N LEU A 243 -2.40 -2.30 12.87
CA LEU A 243 -3.31 -1.92 11.78
C LEU A 243 -4.61 -2.74 11.79
N ALA A 244 -4.81 -3.62 12.78
CA ALA A 244 -5.94 -4.54 12.83
C ALA A 244 -7.30 -3.84 12.82
N ASP A 245 -7.37 -2.58 13.24
CA ASP A 245 -8.55 -1.72 13.30
C ASP A 245 -8.63 -0.67 12.18
N ALA A 246 -7.73 -0.73 11.19
CA ALA A 246 -7.66 0.20 10.07
C ALA A 246 -8.27 -0.35 8.78
N ASN A 247 -8.73 0.57 7.95
CA ASN A 247 -9.05 0.33 6.54
C ASN A 247 -8.07 1.09 5.62
N VAL A 248 -8.13 0.77 4.33
CA VAL A 248 -7.42 1.45 3.23
C VAL A 248 -8.35 1.59 2.01
N THR A 249 -8.01 2.48 1.08
CA THR A 249 -8.68 2.57 -0.22
C THR A 249 -7.87 1.80 -1.26
N THR A 250 -8.49 0.78 -1.83
CA THR A 250 -7.85 -0.17 -2.75
C THR A 250 -8.18 0.14 -4.19
N LEU A 251 -7.17 0.16 -5.06
CA LEU A 251 -7.29 0.13 -6.52
C LEU A 251 -6.81 -1.26 -6.99
N ALA A 252 -7.75 -2.15 -7.28
CA ALA A 252 -7.46 -3.51 -7.72
C ALA A 252 -7.78 -3.68 -9.21
N LEU A 253 -6.85 -4.31 -9.93
CA LEU A 253 -6.97 -4.62 -11.35
C LEU A 253 -6.48 -6.05 -11.59
N GLU A 254 -7.25 -6.83 -12.34
CA GLU A 254 -6.85 -8.16 -12.79
C GLU A 254 -6.78 -8.18 -14.32
N VAL A 255 -5.61 -8.54 -14.85
CA VAL A 255 -5.26 -8.41 -16.27
C VAL A 255 -4.71 -9.73 -16.80
N PRO A 256 -5.01 -10.15 -18.03
CA PRO A 256 -4.35 -11.31 -18.63
C PRO A 256 -2.82 -11.15 -18.62
N ALA A 257 -2.08 -12.17 -18.20
CA ALA A 257 -0.61 -12.13 -18.14
C ALA A 257 0.02 -11.85 -19.52
N THR A 258 -0.61 -12.34 -20.59
CA THR A 258 -0.20 -12.10 -21.98
C THR A 258 -0.33 -10.65 -22.44
N CYS A 259 -1.11 -9.83 -21.72
CA CYS A 259 -1.20 -8.39 -21.97
C CYS A 259 -0.05 -7.61 -21.31
N LEU A 260 0.50 -8.15 -20.21
CA LEU A 260 1.55 -7.49 -19.42
C LEU A 260 2.95 -7.89 -19.88
N THR A 261 3.14 -9.07 -20.44
CA THR A 261 4.44 -9.61 -20.87
C THR A 261 4.82 -9.21 -22.30
N ALA A 262 6.13 -9.15 -22.58
CA ALA A 262 6.68 -8.83 -23.91
C ALA A 262 7.90 -9.71 -24.25
N GLY A 263 7.65 -11.00 -24.49
CA GLY A 263 8.68 -11.99 -24.83
C GLY A 263 9.41 -12.59 -23.61
N ASP A 264 9.56 -11.82 -22.54
CA ASP A 264 9.98 -12.28 -21.21
C ASP A 264 8.74 -12.51 -20.30
N PRO A 265 8.62 -13.63 -19.58
CA PRO A 265 7.55 -13.83 -18.60
C PRO A 265 7.71 -12.99 -17.32
N VAL A 266 8.88 -12.40 -17.08
CA VAL A 266 9.15 -11.54 -15.93
C VAL A 266 8.71 -10.11 -16.22
N ILE A 267 7.87 -9.56 -15.34
CA ILE A 267 7.45 -8.16 -15.35
C ILE A 267 7.86 -7.46 -14.05
N GLY A 268 8.20 -6.18 -14.16
CA GLY A 268 8.35 -5.26 -13.04
C GLY A 268 7.12 -4.37 -12.89
N ALA A 269 6.72 -4.01 -11.67
CA ALA A 269 5.61 -3.07 -11.46
C ALA A 269 5.74 -2.25 -10.17
N TRP A 270 5.13 -1.06 -10.20
CA TRP A 270 5.05 -0.12 -9.08
C TRP A 270 3.86 0.81 -9.25
N THR A 271 3.44 1.49 -8.18
CA THR A 271 2.38 2.48 -8.18
C THR A 271 2.92 3.89 -7.94
N THR A 272 2.25 4.92 -8.48
CA THR A 272 2.57 6.32 -8.21
C THR A 272 1.32 7.19 -8.09
N ALA A 273 1.43 8.30 -7.38
CA ALA A 273 0.44 9.37 -7.42
C ALA A 273 1.10 10.70 -7.79
N SER A 274 0.39 11.50 -8.59
CA SER A 274 0.82 12.81 -9.07
C SER A 274 -0.21 13.89 -8.80
N LEU A 275 0.26 15.08 -8.48
CA LEU A 275 -0.54 16.30 -8.36
C LEU A 275 -0.13 17.32 -9.41
N ARG A 276 -0.95 18.36 -9.58
CA ARG A 276 -0.61 19.52 -10.41
C ARG A 276 0.37 20.43 -9.66
N GLN A 277 1.28 21.07 -10.39
CA GLN A 277 2.31 21.94 -9.79
C GLN A 277 1.77 23.21 -9.12
N GLY A 278 0.65 23.74 -9.60
CA GLY A 278 0.07 25.00 -9.11
C GLY A 278 -1.30 24.79 -8.50
N ARG A 279 -1.50 25.42 -7.33
CA ARG A 279 -2.78 25.44 -6.59
C ARG A 279 -3.18 26.87 -6.26
N LEU A 280 -4.40 27.26 -6.65
CA LEU A 280 -4.99 28.55 -6.32
C LEU A 280 -6.29 28.33 -5.53
N LEU A 281 -6.28 28.70 -4.25
CA LEU A 281 -7.47 28.58 -3.40
C LEU A 281 -8.52 29.61 -3.82
N LYS A 282 -9.78 29.18 -3.95
CA LYS A 282 -10.90 30.09 -4.25
C LYS A 282 -11.44 30.70 -2.96
N ALA A 283 -11.83 31.98 -3.02
CA ALA A 283 -12.47 32.70 -1.93
C ALA A 283 -13.75 33.41 -2.42
N PRO A 284 -14.96 32.92 -2.07
CA PRO A 284 -15.23 31.70 -1.30
C PRO A 284 -15.05 30.43 -2.16
N GLY A 285 -14.55 29.36 -1.54
CA GLY A 285 -14.54 28.01 -2.12
C GLY A 285 -15.92 27.36 -2.07
N LYS A 286 -16.22 26.50 -3.05
CA LYS A 286 -17.42 25.64 -3.06
C LYS A 286 -17.03 24.19 -2.78
N PHE A 287 -17.99 23.34 -2.43
CA PHE A 287 -17.76 21.91 -2.16
C PHE A 287 -17.00 21.21 -3.30
N ASP A 288 -17.44 21.42 -4.53
CA ASP A 288 -16.93 20.76 -5.73
C ASP A 288 -15.68 21.43 -6.32
N THR A 289 -15.44 22.69 -5.97
CA THR A 289 -14.37 23.50 -6.58
C THR A 289 -13.73 24.44 -5.55
N PRO A 290 -13.14 23.93 -4.46
CA PRO A 290 -12.52 24.76 -3.42
C PRO A 290 -11.20 25.41 -3.89
N ALA A 291 -10.56 24.85 -4.90
CA ALA A 291 -9.33 25.35 -5.49
C ALA A 291 -9.37 25.26 -7.04
N LEU A 292 -8.35 25.84 -7.69
CA LEU A 292 -8.00 25.60 -9.08
C LEU A 292 -6.60 25.00 -9.11
N GLU A 293 -6.49 23.82 -9.69
CA GLU A 293 -5.23 23.11 -9.85
C GLU A 293 -4.73 23.24 -11.31
N GLY A 294 -3.42 23.42 -11.52
CA GLY A 294 -2.87 23.71 -12.85
C GLY A 294 -1.37 23.42 -13.01
N GLY A 295 -0.89 23.45 -14.26
CA GLY A 295 0.49 23.11 -14.61
C GLY A 295 0.71 21.62 -14.90
N PRO A 296 1.97 21.21 -15.16
CA PRO A 296 2.32 19.81 -15.38
C PRO A 296 1.98 18.90 -14.18
N TRP A 297 1.87 17.59 -14.45
CA TRP A 297 1.81 16.56 -13.41
C TRP A 297 3.19 16.39 -12.77
N THR A 298 3.24 16.43 -11.44
CA THR A 298 4.42 16.12 -10.63
C THR A 298 4.11 14.93 -9.75
N GLN A 299 4.95 13.90 -9.81
CA GLN A 299 4.85 12.75 -8.93
C GLN A 299 5.24 13.14 -7.51
N VAL A 300 4.44 12.70 -6.54
CA VAL A 300 4.64 12.99 -5.11
C VAL A 300 4.66 11.75 -4.24
N SER A 301 4.22 10.61 -4.77
CA SER A 301 4.23 9.30 -4.11
C SER A 301 4.63 8.22 -5.12
N ARG A 302 5.40 7.24 -4.64
CA ARG A 302 5.83 6.05 -5.37
C ARG A 302 5.98 4.89 -4.39
N LEU A 303 5.57 3.71 -4.81
CA LEU A 303 5.83 2.48 -4.07
C LEU A 303 5.90 1.26 -5.00
N GLY A 304 6.85 0.37 -4.76
CA GLY A 304 6.96 -0.94 -5.41
C GLY A 304 7.09 -2.04 -4.37
N MET A 305 8.33 -2.36 -4.00
CA MET A 305 8.67 -3.20 -2.85
C MET A 305 8.12 -2.57 -1.55
N PRO A 306 7.75 -3.39 -0.55
CA PRO A 306 7.30 -2.87 0.74
C PRO A 306 8.46 -2.24 1.53
N LEU A 307 8.11 -1.43 2.54
CA LEU A 307 9.03 -0.89 3.56
C LEU A 307 10.21 -0.03 3.06
N VAL A 308 10.26 0.30 1.78
CA VAL A 308 11.35 1.06 1.17
C VAL A 308 11.41 2.49 1.72
N ASN A 309 10.26 3.15 1.80
CA ASN A 309 10.18 4.49 2.33
C ASN A 309 10.34 4.51 3.85
N GLU A 310 10.06 3.40 4.52
CA GLU A 310 9.96 3.26 5.96
C GLU A 310 11.36 3.09 6.55
N VAL A 311 12.10 2.08 6.09
CA VAL A 311 13.35 1.60 6.73
C VAL A 311 14.54 1.41 5.77
N VAL A 312 14.36 1.58 4.45
CA VAL A 312 15.47 1.48 3.48
C VAL A 312 16.03 2.86 3.13
N ILE A 313 15.18 3.77 2.62
CA ILE A 313 15.61 5.10 2.18
C ILE A 313 15.80 6.02 3.37
N GLY A 314 16.98 6.62 3.46
CA GLY A 314 17.30 7.57 4.52
C GLY A 314 16.39 8.81 4.48
N LEU A 315 16.06 9.33 5.66
CA LEU A 315 15.07 10.41 5.85
C LEU A 315 15.28 11.63 4.93
N LYS A 316 16.54 12.03 4.70
CA LYS A 316 16.87 13.18 3.84
C LYS A 316 16.43 13.01 2.38
N ASP A 317 16.31 11.77 1.91
CA ASP A 317 16.13 11.43 0.49
C ASP A 317 14.72 10.90 0.18
N LYS A 318 13.86 10.67 1.19
CA LYS A 318 12.51 10.10 1.00
C LYS A 318 11.64 10.92 0.04
N ASN A 319 11.68 12.25 0.14
CA ASN A 319 10.96 13.12 -0.81
C ASN A 319 11.51 12.97 -2.24
N THR A 320 12.84 12.88 -2.39
CA THR A 320 13.50 12.69 -3.68
C THR A 320 13.14 11.33 -4.27
N PHE A 321 13.13 10.27 -3.46
CA PHE A 321 12.72 8.92 -3.88
C PHE A 321 11.27 8.91 -4.39
N ASN A 322 10.33 9.46 -3.61
CA ASN A 322 8.93 9.56 -3.99
C ASN A 322 8.68 10.36 -5.28
N ALA A 323 9.51 11.37 -5.55
CA ALA A 323 9.44 12.16 -6.79
C ALA A 323 10.23 11.53 -7.97
N SER A 324 11.03 10.48 -7.72
CA SER A 324 11.91 9.86 -8.71
C SER A 324 11.20 8.79 -9.55
N ARG A 325 11.94 8.15 -10.47
CA ARG A 325 11.46 7.03 -11.28
C ARG A 325 12.45 5.88 -11.16
N PRO A 326 12.00 4.61 -11.29
CA PRO A 326 12.88 3.45 -11.11
C PRO A 326 14.17 3.49 -11.93
N MET A 327 14.10 3.97 -13.18
CA MET A 327 15.28 4.19 -14.04
C MET A 327 16.39 5.07 -13.44
N ASN A 328 16.11 5.83 -12.37
CA ASN A 328 17.06 6.72 -11.70
C ASN A 328 17.51 6.20 -10.32
N ASP A 329 17.16 4.97 -9.94
CA ASP A 329 17.37 4.47 -8.58
C ASP A 329 18.83 4.22 -8.20
N ALA A 330 19.74 4.22 -9.18
CA ALA A 330 21.18 4.16 -8.92
C ALA A 330 21.66 5.25 -7.95
N GLN A 331 20.95 6.40 -7.88
CA GLN A 331 21.25 7.46 -6.92
C GLN A 331 21.00 7.09 -5.45
N PHE A 332 20.23 6.02 -5.20
CA PHE A 332 19.89 5.50 -3.87
C PHE A 332 20.62 4.19 -3.53
N ALA A 333 21.55 3.74 -4.39
CA ALA A 333 22.17 2.42 -4.29
C ALA A 333 22.85 2.15 -2.94
N ASP A 334 23.41 3.19 -2.30
CA ASP A 334 24.08 3.07 -0.99
C ASP A 334 23.15 2.49 0.09
N TYR A 335 21.86 2.79 0.05
CA TYR A 335 20.87 2.27 1.01
C TYR A 335 20.67 0.75 0.89
N VAL A 336 20.95 0.18 -0.28
CA VAL A 336 20.83 -1.26 -0.55
C VAL A 336 22.18 -1.95 -0.38
N THR A 337 23.27 -1.35 -0.85
CA THR A 337 24.61 -1.95 -0.76
C THR A 337 25.21 -1.85 0.63
N ASN A 338 24.82 -0.85 1.43
CA ASN A 338 25.29 -0.59 2.79
C ASN A 338 24.10 -0.25 3.72
N PRO A 339 23.14 -1.17 3.92
CA PRO A 339 21.90 -0.88 4.63
C PRO A 339 22.14 -0.57 6.10
N THR A 340 21.43 0.43 6.63
CA THR A 340 21.53 0.84 8.04
C THR A 340 20.71 -0.04 8.97
N LEU A 341 19.61 -0.64 8.50
CA LEU A 341 18.71 -1.43 9.34
C LEU A 341 19.41 -2.60 10.08
N PRO A 342 20.22 -3.45 9.43
CA PRO A 342 20.93 -4.51 10.13
C PRO A 342 21.87 -4.00 11.23
N ALA A 343 22.58 -2.89 10.99
CA ALA A 343 23.47 -2.28 11.98
C ALA A 343 22.70 -1.70 13.17
N LEU A 344 21.51 -1.13 12.95
CA LEU A 344 20.62 -0.68 14.02
C LEU A 344 20.10 -1.86 14.85
N ILE A 345 19.70 -2.96 14.21
CA ILE A 345 19.28 -4.18 14.90
C ILE A 345 20.42 -4.71 15.78
N GLU A 346 21.65 -4.84 15.28
CA GLU A 346 22.78 -5.30 16.11
C GLU A 346 23.06 -4.37 17.30
N LEU A 347 22.95 -3.04 17.09
CA LEU A 347 23.16 -2.06 18.15
C LEU A 347 22.15 -2.22 19.29
N LEU A 348 20.88 -2.49 18.96
CA LEU A 348 19.79 -2.64 19.93
C LEU A 348 19.72 -4.06 20.50
N PHE A 349 20.10 -5.05 19.70
CA PHE A 349 20.02 -6.48 20.00
C PHE A 349 21.35 -7.18 19.67
N PRO A 350 22.37 -7.11 20.56
CA PRO A 350 23.68 -7.73 20.33
C PRO A 350 23.67 -9.25 20.11
N GLY A 351 22.55 -9.92 20.43
CA GLY A 351 22.32 -11.35 20.14
C GLY A 351 22.00 -11.65 18.67
N ALA A 352 21.74 -10.64 17.84
CA ALA A 352 21.49 -10.73 16.42
C ALA A 352 22.55 -9.92 15.64
N PRO A 353 23.80 -10.41 15.55
CA PRO A 353 24.88 -9.70 14.85
C PRO A 353 24.57 -9.50 13.35
N ALA A 354 24.86 -8.30 12.84
CA ALA A 354 24.56 -7.92 11.47
C ALA A 354 25.47 -8.62 10.45
N PRO A 355 25.03 -8.73 9.18
CA PRO A 355 25.89 -9.19 8.10
C PRO A 355 27.08 -8.26 7.84
N THR A 356 28.20 -8.84 7.44
CA THR A 356 29.49 -8.16 7.22
C THR A 356 29.93 -8.14 5.76
N ASN A 357 29.13 -8.71 4.85
CA ASN A 357 29.40 -8.71 3.42
C ASN A 357 29.03 -7.35 2.80
N PHE A 358 30.02 -6.49 2.59
CA PHE A 358 29.82 -5.23 1.88
C PHE A 358 30.60 -5.20 0.55
N PRO A 359 29.99 -4.73 -0.55
CA PRO A 359 28.57 -4.37 -0.69
C PRO A 359 27.64 -5.59 -0.54
N ARG A 360 26.42 -5.37 -0.06
CA ARG A 360 25.34 -6.38 0.09
C ARG A 360 24.78 -6.82 -1.27
N ASN A 361 25.58 -7.57 -2.03
CA ASN A 361 25.20 -8.08 -3.36
C ASN A 361 23.99 -9.02 -3.33
N ASP A 362 23.75 -9.67 -2.19
CA ASP A 362 22.55 -10.45 -1.91
C ASP A 362 21.29 -9.58 -1.94
N LEU A 363 21.34 -8.39 -1.32
CA LEU A 363 20.25 -7.43 -1.36
C LEU A 363 20.10 -6.80 -2.75
N VAL A 364 21.20 -6.46 -3.42
CA VAL A 364 21.15 -5.98 -4.82
C VAL A 364 20.46 -7.02 -5.73
N THR A 365 20.75 -8.31 -5.52
CA THR A 365 20.12 -9.39 -6.29
C THR A 365 18.61 -9.39 -6.07
N VAL A 366 18.15 -9.50 -4.83
CA VAL A 366 16.73 -9.67 -4.53
C VAL A 366 15.90 -8.40 -4.72
N PHE A 367 16.46 -7.24 -4.38
CA PHE A 367 15.74 -5.97 -4.30
C PHE A 367 15.81 -5.18 -5.60
N LEU A 368 16.96 -5.19 -6.29
CA LEU A 368 17.17 -4.33 -7.48
C LEU A 368 17.15 -5.07 -8.80
N THR A 369 17.44 -6.38 -8.85
CA THR A 369 17.63 -7.07 -10.15
C THR A 369 16.76 -8.31 -10.36
N GLY A 370 16.21 -8.88 -9.29
CA GLY A 370 15.55 -10.18 -9.31
C GLY A 370 16.53 -11.34 -9.13
N VAL A 371 16.01 -12.45 -8.63
CA VAL A 371 16.76 -13.68 -8.35
C VAL A 371 16.85 -14.52 -9.64
N PRO A 372 18.06 -14.93 -10.08
CA PRO A 372 18.22 -15.79 -11.26
C PRO A 372 17.40 -17.08 -11.19
N GLY A 373 16.67 -17.40 -12.26
CA GLY A 373 15.81 -18.59 -12.33
C GLY A 373 14.46 -18.44 -11.62
N LEU A 374 14.22 -17.32 -10.93
CA LEU A 374 12.95 -17.00 -10.29
C LEU A 374 12.27 -15.83 -11.01
N ASN A 375 12.76 -14.61 -10.80
CA ASN A 375 12.11 -13.36 -11.25
C ASN A 375 13.12 -12.31 -11.76
N LYS A 376 14.31 -12.73 -12.20
CA LYS A 376 15.26 -11.87 -12.89
C LYS A 376 14.88 -11.77 -14.38
N PRO A 377 14.59 -10.58 -14.92
CA PRO A 377 14.34 -10.44 -16.36
C PRO A 377 15.62 -10.65 -17.18
N ALA A 378 15.45 -10.97 -18.46
CA ALA A 378 16.53 -11.28 -19.41
C ALA A 378 17.48 -10.11 -19.60
N THR A 379 16.94 -8.89 -19.65
CA THR A 379 17.69 -7.64 -19.52
C THR A 379 17.27 -7.00 -18.21
N VAL A 380 18.20 -6.41 -17.46
CA VAL A 380 17.84 -5.75 -16.21
C VAL A 380 18.71 -4.52 -15.94
N ILE A 381 18.04 -3.39 -15.75
CA ILE A 381 18.57 -2.23 -15.06
C ILE A 381 18.22 -2.36 -13.58
N PRO A 382 19.20 -2.29 -12.66
CA PRO A 382 18.94 -2.33 -11.24
C PRO A 382 18.01 -1.20 -10.81
N ALA A 383 16.85 -1.55 -10.26
CA ALA A 383 15.82 -0.59 -9.85
C ALA A 383 14.84 -1.20 -8.84
N GLU A 384 14.30 -0.36 -7.98
CA GLU A 384 13.28 -0.71 -6.98
C GLU A 384 11.91 -0.83 -7.67
N MET A 385 11.34 -2.04 -7.61
CA MET A 385 10.00 -2.40 -8.07
C MET A 385 9.71 -3.85 -7.69
N LEU A 386 8.44 -4.24 -7.55
CA LEU A 386 8.09 -5.66 -7.49
C LEU A 386 8.42 -6.32 -8.82
N ARG A 387 8.92 -7.57 -8.79
CA ARG A 387 9.19 -8.39 -9.98
C ARG A 387 8.49 -9.72 -9.89
N LEU A 388 7.64 -10.03 -10.87
CA LEU A 388 6.86 -11.26 -10.95
C LEU A 388 7.21 -12.02 -12.23
N ASN A 389 7.54 -13.30 -12.08
CA ASN A 389 7.56 -14.25 -13.19
C ASN A 389 6.17 -14.90 -13.34
N THR A 390 5.44 -14.43 -14.34
CA THR A 390 4.04 -14.83 -14.63
C THR A 390 3.87 -16.28 -15.10
N SER A 391 4.98 -17.02 -15.26
CA SER A 391 4.97 -18.46 -15.58
C SER A 391 5.07 -19.35 -14.34
N THR A 392 5.21 -18.75 -13.15
CA THR A 392 5.35 -19.50 -11.91
C THR A 392 4.02 -20.15 -11.53
N PRO A 393 3.97 -21.45 -11.20
CA PRO A 393 2.74 -22.07 -10.72
C PRO A 393 2.22 -21.38 -9.46
N VAL A 394 0.93 -21.04 -9.45
CA VAL A 394 0.29 -20.39 -8.29
C VAL A 394 0.17 -21.35 -7.10
N THR A 395 0.31 -20.80 -5.90
CA THR A 395 0.01 -21.50 -4.64
C THR A 395 -1.36 -21.06 -4.12
N SER A 396 -2.29 -22.00 -4.00
CA SER A 396 -3.67 -21.72 -3.55
C SER A 396 -3.73 -21.22 -2.12
N THR A 397 -4.75 -20.42 -1.81
CA THR A 397 -5.08 -20.00 -0.43
C THR A 397 -5.11 -21.20 0.53
N GLY A 398 -4.56 -21.03 1.73
CA GLY A 398 -4.40 -22.09 2.74
C GLY A 398 -3.21 -23.03 2.54
N SER A 399 -2.55 -23.01 1.36
CA SER A 399 -1.27 -23.69 1.11
C SER A 399 -0.09 -22.74 0.95
N GLN A 400 -0.36 -21.43 0.97
CA GLN A 400 0.68 -20.40 0.88
C GLN A 400 1.56 -20.44 2.12
N ASN A 401 2.87 -20.37 1.92
CA ASN A 401 3.79 -20.12 3.03
C ASN A 401 3.93 -18.61 3.18
N ASN A 402 3.65 -18.07 4.37
CA ASN A 402 3.72 -16.63 4.62
C ASN A 402 5.15 -16.08 4.50
N LEU A 403 6.19 -16.92 4.61
CA LEU A 403 7.58 -16.54 4.33
C LEU A 403 7.94 -16.61 2.84
N GLY A 404 6.96 -16.83 1.94
CA GLY A 404 7.15 -16.85 0.50
C GLY A 404 8.31 -17.75 0.06
N VAL A 405 9.20 -17.19 -0.77
CA VAL A 405 10.30 -17.95 -1.38
C VAL A 405 11.28 -18.51 -0.35
N ILE A 406 11.57 -17.77 0.72
CA ILE A 406 12.47 -18.26 1.79
C ILE A 406 11.80 -19.33 2.68
N GLY A 407 10.47 -19.43 2.61
CA GLY A 407 9.66 -20.53 3.15
C GLY A 407 9.47 -21.72 2.20
N GLY A 408 10.04 -21.67 0.99
CA GLY A 408 9.92 -22.72 -0.04
C GLY A 408 8.71 -22.57 -0.97
N ASP A 409 7.99 -21.45 -0.92
CA ASP A 409 6.86 -21.14 -1.80
C ASP A 409 7.30 -20.17 -2.90
N ALA A 410 7.60 -20.71 -4.09
CA ALA A 410 8.13 -19.93 -5.21
C ALA A 410 7.15 -18.88 -5.77
N ALA A 411 5.86 -18.98 -5.46
CA ALA A 411 4.84 -18.01 -5.87
C ALA A 411 4.66 -16.85 -4.89
N GLY A 412 5.35 -16.87 -3.75
CA GLY A 412 5.35 -15.79 -2.77
C GLY A 412 6.46 -14.77 -3.00
N PHE A 413 6.46 -13.73 -2.17
CA PHE A 413 7.49 -12.70 -2.17
C PHE A 413 8.91 -13.30 -2.07
N PRO A 414 9.88 -12.82 -2.88
CA PRO A 414 9.85 -11.63 -3.75
C PRO A 414 9.37 -11.86 -5.19
N ASN A 415 8.84 -13.04 -5.54
CA ASN A 415 8.32 -13.30 -6.90
C ASN A 415 6.90 -12.74 -7.04
N GLY A 416 6.82 -11.42 -7.18
CA GLY A 416 5.62 -10.67 -6.86
C GLY A 416 5.44 -10.50 -5.36
N ARG A 417 4.23 -10.18 -4.93
CA ARG A 417 3.82 -10.07 -3.53
C ARG A 417 2.32 -10.34 -3.42
N ARG A 418 1.94 -11.30 -2.59
CA ARG A 418 0.54 -11.64 -2.27
C ARG A 418 0.14 -10.99 -0.94
N PRO A 419 -1.17 -10.81 -0.67
CA PRO A 419 -1.63 -10.34 0.64
C PRO A 419 -1.19 -11.22 1.81
N GLY A 420 -1.00 -12.52 1.58
CA GLY A 420 -0.58 -13.48 2.59
C GLY A 420 0.92 -13.60 2.82
N ASP A 421 1.75 -12.82 2.11
CA ASP A 421 3.20 -12.81 2.35
C ASP A 421 3.52 -11.88 3.54
N ASP A 422 4.17 -12.44 4.55
CA ASP A 422 4.65 -11.75 5.75
C ASP A 422 5.94 -10.98 5.43
N VAL A 423 5.76 -9.88 4.72
CA VAL A 423 6.89 -9.14 4.14
C VAL A 423 7.78 -8.50 5.20
N VAL A 424 7.26 -8.20 6.40
CA VAL A 424 8.07 -7.66 7.50
C VAL A 424 9.07 -8.73 7.97
N ASP A 425 8.59 -9.94 8.28
CA ASP A 425 9.45 -11.07 8.65
C ASP A 425 10.42 -11.46 7.53
N ILE A 426 9.95 -11.52 6.28
CA ILE A 426 10.80 -11.86 5.14
C ILE A 426 11.93 -10.84 5.00
N GLU A 427 11.62 -9.55 5.01
CA GLU A 427 12.61 -8.49 4.82
C GLU A 427 13.57 -8.38 6.00
N LEU A 428 13.11 -8.52 7.24
CA LEU A 428 13.98 -8.57 8.42
C LEU A 428 15.00 -9.71 8.30
N ARG A 429 14.56 -10.92 7.96
CA ARG A 429 15.44 -12.09 7.81
C ARG A 429 16.41 -11.92 6.64
N VAL A 430 15.95 -11.39 5.51
CA VAL A 430 16.79 -11.12 4.33
C VAL A 430 17.81 -10.03 4.62
N ALA A 431 17.41 -8.92 5.24
CA ALA A 431 18.28 -7.84 5.68
C ALA A 431 19.35 -8.36 6.66
N MET A 432 19.00 -9.28 7.56
CA MET A 432 19.92 -9.92 8.49
C MET A 432 20.68 -11.13 7.92
N GLY A 433 20.58 -11.35 6.60
CA GLY A 433 21.49 -12.19 5.83
C GLY A 433 21.03 -13.63 5.59
N LYS A 434 19.71 -13.89 5.60
CA LYS A 434 19.16 -15.19 5.21
C LYS A 434 19.64 -15.66 3.84
N LEU A 435 19.81 -14.73 2.90
CA LEU A 435 20.29 -15.04 1.55
C LEU A 435 21.73 -15.56 1.53
N CYS A 436 22.60 -15.13 2.45
CA CYS A 436 23.95 -15.66 2.58
C CYS A 436 23.95 -17.15 2.98
N LYS A 437 22.98 -17.57 3.80
CA LYS A 437 22.78 -18.98 4.17
C LYS A 437 22.32 -19.84 3.00
N LEU A 438 21.68 -19.22 2.01
CA LEU A 438 21.29 -19.83 0.74
C LEU A 438 22.40 -19.70 -0.34
N ASN A 439 23.59 -19.18 0.01
CA ASN A 439 24.70 -18.91 -0.90
C ASN A 439 24.34 -17.95 -2.05
N ILE A 440 23.46 -16.97 -1.80
CA ILE A 440 23.09 -15.94 -2.75
C ILE A 440 23.88 -14.67 -2.41
N GLY A 441 24.84 -14.28 -3.26
CA GLY A 441 25.54 -12.99 -3.18
C GLY A 441 26.57 -12.83 -2.05
N CYS A 442 26.68 -13.78 -1.12
CA CYS A 442 27.59 -13.76 0.03
C CYS A 442 27.85 -15.17 0.58
N ALA A 443 28.87 -15.30 1.45
CA ALA A 443 29.17 -16.54 2.12
C ALA A 443 28.32 -16.70 3.40
N PRO A 444 27.92 -17.93 3.79
CA PRO A 444 27.14 -18.15 5.01
C PRO A 444 27.79 -17.61 6.29
N ALA A 445 29.12 -17.50 6.34
CA ALA A 445 29.87 -16.97 7.47
C ALA A 445 29.74 -15.45 7.62
N ASP A 446 29.39 -14.74 6.54
CA ASP A 446 29.29 -13.28 6.55
C ASP A 446 28.06 -12.79 7.31
N ALA A 447 27.05 -13.66 7.50
CA ALA A 447 25.79 -13.37 8.20
C ALA A 447 25.60 -14.33 9.39
N PRO A 448 26.15 -14.04 10.57
CA PRO A 448 26.10 -14.98 11.70
C PRO A 448 24.66 -15.21 12.19
N ALA A 449 23.82 -14.17 12.18
CA ALA A 449 22.40 -14.25 12.51
C ALA A 449 21.47 -14.70 11.36
N GLY A 450 22.00 -15.02 10.17
CA GLY A 450 21.18 -15.23 8.98
C GLY A 450 20.21 -16.42 9.03
N ASP A 451 20.35 -17.36 9.98
CA ASP A 451 19.39 -18.44 10.20
C ASP A 451 18.45 -18.19 11.39
N ALA A 452 18.62 -17.07 12.11
CA ALA A 452 17.73 -16.70 13.19
C ALA A 452 16.33 -16.38 12.63
N PRO A 453 15.25 -16.78 13.34
CA PRO A 453 13.88 -16.51 12.94
C PRO A 453 13.50 -15.07 13.30
N ILE A 454 14.21 -14.10 12.72
CA ILE A 454 14.01 -12.68 13.05
C ILE A 454 12.59 -12.27 12.63
N THR A 455 11.90 -11.59 13.54
CA THR A 455 10.49 -11.25 13.41
C THR A 455 10.17 -9.90 14.04
N ASP A 456 9.07 -9.28 13.64
CA ASP A 456 8.46 -8.17 14.40
C ASP A 456 7.42 -8.66 15.43
N GLY A 457 7.06 -9.95 15.38
CA GLY A 457 6.08 -10.59 16.26
C GLY A 457 4.64 -10.49 15.77
N ALA A 458 4.37 -9.87 14.62
CA ALA A 458 3.02 -9.67 14.09
C ALA A 458 2.71 -10.63 12.92
N LEU A 459 2.18 -11.81 13.26
CA LEU A 459 1.95 -12.90 12.30
C LEU A 459 0.90 -12.59 11.22
N VAL A 460 1.25 -12.80 9.95
CA VAL A 460 0.29 -12.92 8.83
C VAL A 460 -0.23 -14.36 8.68
N ASN A 461 -1.55 -14.53 8.54
CA ASN A 461 -2.18 -15.82 8.24
C ASN A 461 -3.32 -15.73 7.21
N ASP A 462 -3.81 -16.89 6.75
CA ASP A 462 -4.80 -17.02 5.67
C ASP A 462 -6.18 -16.42 5.97
N SER A 463 -6.50 -16.15 7.23
CA SER A 463 -7.77 -15.51 7.61
C SER A 463 -7.80 -14.01 7.29
N PHE A 464 -6.67 -13.40 6.94
CA PHE A 464 -6.56 -11.94 6.73
C PHE A 464 -6.87 -11.49 5.29
N PHE A 465 -7.00 -12.43 4.36
CA PHE A 465 -7.28 -12.15 2.95
C PHE A 465 -8.28 -13.14 2.36
N ASP A 466 -8.76 -12.86 1.15
CA ASP A 466 -9.72 -13.66 0.41
C ASP A 466 -9.07 -14.47 -0.70
N GLY A 467 -9.73 -15.57 -1.09
CA GLY A 467 -9.33 -16.47 -2.18
C GLY A 467 -9.73 -16.01 -3.58
N ALA A 468 -10.39 -14.85 -3.68
CA ALA A 468 -10.98 -14.33 -4.92
C ALA A 468 -10.88 -12.81 -4.98
N PHE A 469 -10.88 -12.26 -6.19
CA PHE A 469 -10.78 -10.83 -6.45
C PHE A 469 -11.87 -10.03 -5.72
N PRO A 470 -11.54 -8.91 -5.05
CA PRO A 470 -10.25 -8.20 -5.08
C PRO A 470 -9.23 -8.66 -4.03
N TYR A 471 -9.35 -9.87 -3.49
CA TYR A 471 -8.43 -10.57 -2.57
C TYR A 471 -8.27 -9.97 -1.17
N LEU A 472 -8.70 -8.74 -0.94
CA LEU A 472 -8.68 -8.11 0.37
C LEU A 472 -10.04 -8.21 1.07
N LYS A 473 -10.02 -8.37 2.40
CA LYS A 473 -11.23 -8.52 3.21
C LYS A 473 -12.13 -7.29 3.13
N THR A 474 -13.41 -7.55 3.40
CA THR A 474 -14.43 -6.51 3.59
C THR A 474 -13.96 -5.52 4.67
N PRO A 475 -14.11 -4.20 4.44
CA PRO A 475 -13.66 -3.19 5.40
C PRO A 475 -14.45 -3.23 6.70
N LEU A 476 -13.78 -2.81 7.77
CA LEU A 476 -14.37 -2.60 9.09
C LEU A 476 -15.48 -1.55 9.01
N PRO A 477 -16.61 -1.73 9.72
CA PRO A 477 -17.72 -0.79 9.68
C PRO A 477 -17.44 0.45 10.53
N GLY A 478 -17.85 1.61 10.03
CA GLY A 478 -17.72 2.88 10.72
C GLY A 478 -18.69 3.11 11.87
N SER A 479 -19.66 2.22 12.03
CA SER A 479 -20.53 2.19 13.20
C SER A 479 -20.69 0.75 13.68
N PRO A 480 -20.64 0.50 15.00
CA PRO A 480 -20.79 -0.85 15.56
C PRO A 480 -22.24 -1.37 15.54
N ASN A 481 -23.22 -0.56 15.10
CA ASN A 481 -24.66 -0.85 15.20
C ASN A 481 -25.34 -1.08 13.84
#